data_AF-A0A7C4ERT0-F1
#
_entry.id   AF-A0A7C4ERT0-F1
#
_cell.length_a   1.000
_cell.length_b   1.000
_cell.length_c   1.000
_cell.angle_alpha   90.00
_cell.angle_beta   90.00
_cell.angle_gamma   90.00
#
_symmetry.space_group_name_H-M   'P 1'
#
loop_
_entity.id
_entity.type
_entity.pdbx_description
1 polymer ?
#
loop_
_entity_poly.entity_id
_entity_poly.type
_entity_poly.pdbx_seq_one_letter_code
_entity_poly.pdbx_strand_id
1 'polypeptide(L)'
;MTPQRLAALFAQHWPNAHRNGMVERIEELVFHPIQGFMRGFIDMVIEHDGKYYLFDWKTNYLGNLYADYAPERLRTTMQELHYTLQYALYTVALHKYLSQHVPEYSYERCFGGVFYLFVRGMTPELPGNGIFYDMPPQSFIEAFAKLTEVNLSVPESGYNKAIS
;
A
#
# COMPACT_ATOMS: atom_id res chain seq x y z
N MET A 1 14.76 -5.49 4.20
CA MET A 1 13.81 -4.75 5.09
C MET A 1 13.40 -5.64 6.26
N THR A 2 13.33 -5.12 7.50
CA THR A 2 12.92 -5.89 8.71
C THR A 2 11.60 -5.37 9.29
N PRO A 3 10.85 -6.18 10.06
CA PRO A 3 9.64 -5.74 10.75
C PRO A 3 9.86 -4.50 11.63
N GLN A 4 10.96 -4.42 12.38
CA GLN A 4 11.25 -3.31 13.27
C GLN A 4 11.48 -1.99 12.53
N ARG A 5 12.17 -2.04 11.38
CA ARG A 5 12.38 -0.83 10.55
C ARG A 5 11.08 -0.36 9.92
N LEU A 6 10.20 -1.29 9.56
CA LEU A 6 8.88 -0.98 9.05
C LEU A 6 8.00 -0.39 10.15
N ALA A 7 7.98 -0.97 11.34
CA ALA A 7 7.23 -0.46 12.49
C ALA A 7 7.67 0.96 12.86
N ALA A 8 8.98 1.22 12.91
CA ALA A 8 9.52 2.56 13.15
C ALA A 8 9.09 3.58 12.08
N LEU A 9 9.07 3.17 10.80
CA LEU A 9 8.59 4.02 9.71
C LEU A 9 7.12 4.41 9.89
N PHE A 10 6.26 3.44 10.22
CA PHE A 10 4.84 3.69 10.52
C PHE A 10 4.68 4.58 11.76
N ALA A 11 5.38 4.29 12.85
CA ALA A 11 5.36 5.10 14.06
C ALA A 11 5.69 6.57 13.80
N GLN A 12 6.68 6.82 12.93
CA GLN A 12 7.17 8.18 12.65
C GLN A 12 6.30 8.96 11.66
N HIS A 13 5.77 8.30 10.63
CA HIS A 13 5.18 9.00 9.49
C HIS A 13 3.69 8.67 9.27
N TRP A 14 3.15 7.64 9.91
CA TRP A 14 1.75 7.24 9.73
C TRP A 14 0.85 7.82 10.84
N PRO A 15 -0.25 8.53 10.51
CA PRO A 15 -1.10 9.16 11.50
C PRO A 15 -1.69 8.15 12.49
N ASN A 16 -1.58 8.45 13.79
CA ASN A 16 -2.16 7.65 14.87
C ASN A 16 -1.69 6.17 14.91
N ALA A 17 -0.55 5.83 14.30
CA ALA A 17 -0.08 4.44 14.19
C ALA A 17 0.08 3.71 15.54
N HIS A 18 0.46 4.41 16.60
CA HIS A 18 0.49 3.84 17.95
C HIS A 18 -0.90 3.67 18.54
N ARG A 19 -1.78 4.66 18.34
CA ARG A 19 -3.13 4.65 18.94
C ARG A 19 -4.01 3.55 18.36
N ASN A 20 -3.72 3.11 17.15
CA ASN A 20 -4.52 2.12 16.43
C ASN A 20 -3.89 0.71 16.39
N GLY A 21 -2.82 0.48 17.16
CA GLY A 21 -2.17 -0.82 17.29
C GLY A 21 -1.38 -1.29 16.05
N MET A 22 -1.12 -0.38 15.10
CA MET A 22 -0.47 -0.73 13.83
C MET A 22 1.01 -1.06 14.01
N VAL A 23 1.70 -0.36 14.91
CA VAL A 23 3.12 -0.56 15.17
C VAL A 23 3.35 -1.96 15.73
N GLU A 24 2.60 -2.33 16.77
CA GLU A 24 2.67 -3.62 17.44
C GLU A 24 2.39 -4.77 16.48
N ARG A 25 1.33 -4.64 15.66
CA ARG A 25 0.99 -5.63 14.63
C ARG A 25 2.06 -5.80 13.56
N ILE A 26 2.79 -4.72 13.22
CA ILE A 26 3.90 -4.80 12.27
C ILE A 26 5.11 -5.49 12.91
N GLU A 27 5.37 -5.24 14.19
CA GLU A 27 6.46 -5.90 14.92
C GLU A 27 6.23 -7.41 15.09
N GLU A 28 4.96 -7.83 15.20
CA GLU A 28 4.53 -9.22 15.24
C GLU A 28 4.67 -9.96 13.89
N LEU A 29 4.88 -9.24 12.78
CA LEU A 29 5.05 -9.87 11.47
C LEU A 29 6.31 -10.74 11.45
N VAL A 30 6.10 -12.06 11.39
CA VAL A 30 7.18 -13.03 11.22
C VAL A 30 7.49 -13.18 9.73
N PHE A 31 8.39 -12.34 9.22
CA PHE A 31 9.03 -12.59 7.94
C PHE A 31 10.55 -12.49 8.05
N HIS A 32 11.24 -13.42 7.38
CA HIS A 32 12.69 -13.33 7.23
C HIS A 32 13.02 -12.03 6.51
N PRO A 33 14.11 -11.33 6.89
CA PRO A 33 14.50 -10.08 6.25
C PRO A 33 14.44 -10.22 4.73
N ILE A 34 13.52 -9.48 4.10
CA ILE A 34 13.32 -9.60 2.66
C ILE A 34 14.54 -8.95 2.00
N GLN A 35 15.35 -9.79 1.37
CA GLN A 35 16.40 -9.43 0.43
C GLN A 35 15.94 -9.87 -0.97
N GLY A 36 15.87 -8.94 -1.92
CA GLY A 36 15.35 -9.18 -3.27
C GLY A 36 14.00 -8.51 -3.55
N PHE A 37 13.28 -9.01 -4.55
CA PHE A 37 12.06 -8.40 -5.07
C PHE A 37 10.79 -8.93 -4.38
N MET A 38 9.93 -8.02 -3.92
CA MET A 38 8.57 -8.36 -3.49
C MET A 38 7.67 -8.42 -4.72
N ARG A 39 7.00 -9.55 -4.96
CA ARG A 39 6.00 -9.69 -6.01
C ARG A 39 4.61 -9.56 -5.38
N GLY A 40 3.84 -8.60 -5.86
CA GLY A 40 2.43 -8.42 -5.56
C GLY A 40 1.74 -7.90 -6.81
N PHE A 41 0.45 -8.22 -6.96
CA PHE A 41 -0.36 -7.70 -8.05
C PHE A 41 -1.24 -6.59 -7.50
N ILE A 42 -1.26 -5.46 -8.21
CA ILE A 42 -2.24 -4.42 -8.00
C ILE A 42 -3.41 -4.77 -8.92
N ASP A 43 -4.61 -4.94 -8.38
CA ASP A 43 -5.75 -5.35 -9.21
C ASP A 43 -6.03 -4.31 -10.30
N MET A 44 -6.07 -3.03 -9.94
CA MET A 44 -6.30 -1.96 -10.91
C MET A 44 -5.70 -0.62 -10.49
N VAL A 45 -5.18 0.10 -11.49
CA VAL A 45 -4.79 1.50 -11.42
C VAL A 45 -5.56 2.26 -12.49
N ILE A 46 -6.22 3.36 -12.12
CA ILE A 46 -6.92 4.24 -13.06
C ILE A 46 -6.31 5.63 -12.97
N GLU A 47 -6.19 6.30 -14.12
CA GLU A 47 -5.98 7.75 -14.20
C GLU A 47 -7.32 8.45 -14.45
N HIS A 48 -7.61 9.47 -13.65
CA HIS A 48 -8.78 10.32 -13.79
C HIS A 48 -8.41 11.76 -13.40
N ASP A 49 -8.65 12.71 -14.31
CA ASP A 49 -8.38 14.14 -14.14
C ASP A 49 -6.94 14.44 -13.64
N GLY A 50 -5.95 13.74 -14.20
CA GLY A 50 -4.54 13.87 -13.87
C GLY A 50 -4.11 13.18 -12.58
N LYS A 51 -5.01 12.42 -11.94
CA LYS A 51 -4.75 11.69 -10.70
C LYS A 51 -4.84 10.19 -10.89
N TYR A 52 -3.89 9.47 -10.29
CA TYR A 52 -3.80 8.02 -10.29
C TYR A 52 -4.39 7.43 -9.02
N TYR A 53 -5.29 6.47 -9.18
CA TYR A 53 -6.03 5.83 -8.10
C TYR A 53 -5.76 4.32 -8.09
N LEU A 54 -5.56 3.77 -6.89
CA LEU A 54 -5.44 2.32 -6.68
C LEU A 54 -6.78 1.73 -6.29
N PHE A 55 -7.12 0.59 -6.88
CA PHE A 55 -8.31 -0.19 -6.53
C PHE A 55 -7.93 -1.64 -6.26
N ASP A 56 -8.56 -2.22 -5.24
CA ASP A 56 -8.45 -3.64 -4.89
C ASP A 56 -9.84 -4.17 -4.50
N TRP A 57 -10.21 -5.34 -5.02
CA TRP A 57 -11.50 -5.97 -4.74
C TRP A 57 -11.40 -7.05 -3.68
N LYS A 58 -12.25 -6.95 -2.66
CA LYS A 58 -12.30 -7.86 -1.51
C LYS A 58 -13.64 -8.58 -1.44
N THR A 59 -13.59 -9.91 -1.54
CA THR A 59 -14.77 -10.78 -1.36
C THR A 59 -14.92 -11.28 0.09
N ASN A 60 -14.29 -10.62 1.05
CA ASN A 60 -14.27 -11.03 2.46
C ASN A 60 -15.69 -11.11 3.04
N TYR A 61 -15.94 -12.14 3.85
CA TYR A 61 -17.15 -12.27 4.63
C TYR A 61 -16.98 -11.55 5.97
N LEU A 62 -17.73 -10.46 6.19
CA LEU A 62 -17.73 -9.73 7.46
C LEU A 62 -19.02 -9.96 8.26
N GLY A 63 -20.03 -10.54 7.61
CA GLY A 63 -21.32 -10.89 8.16
C GLY A 63 -22.40 -10.89 7.06
N ASN A 64 -23.66 -11.01 7.47
CA ASN A 64 -24.79 -11.14 6.54
C ASN A 64 -25.49 -9.80 6.27
N LEU A 65 -25.20 -8.77 7.06
CA LEU A 65 -25.87 -7.47 6.98
C LEU A 65 -24.96 -6.44 6.32
N TYR A 66 -25.54 -5.49 5.60
CA TYR A 66 -24.77 -4.35 5.08
C TYR A 66 -24.05 -3.56 6.20
N ALA A 67 -24.62 -3.53 7.40
CA ALA A 67 -24.00 -2.93 8.59
C ALA A 67 -22.68 -3.60 9.01
N ASP A 68 -22.47 -4.88 8.66
CA ASP A 68 -21.20 -5.57 8.91
C ASP A 68 -20.05 -5.04 8.03
N TYR A 69 -20.40 -4.30 6.98
CA TYR A 69 -19.52 -3.65 6.02
C TYR A 69 -19.53 -2.11 6.14
N ALA A 70 -20.06 -1.59 7.25
CA ALA A 70 -20.06 -0.16 7.54
C ALA A 70 -18.61 0.37 7.65
N PRO A 71 -18.36 1.67 7.36
CA PRO A 71 -17.01 2.25 7.35
C PRO A 71 -16.18 1.94 8.61
N GLU A 72 -16.80 1.95 9.79
CA GLU A 72 -16.17 1.64 11.07
C GLU A 72 -15.70 0.19 11.14
N ARG A 73 -16.52 -0.75 10.64
CA ARG A 73 -16.17 -2.18 10.55
C ARG A 73 -15.01 -2.38 9.59
N LEU A 74 -15.06 -1.71 8.43
CA LEU A 74 -13.98 -1.79 7.44
C LEU A 74 -12.65 -1.27 8.00
N ARG A 75 -12.64 -0.16 8.76
CA ARG A 75 -11.41 0.34 9.40
C ARG A 75 -10.74 -0.73 10.27
N THR A 76 -11.52 -1.45 11.08
CA THR A 76 -11.00 -2.55 11.90
C THR A 76 -10.50 -3.70 11.03
N THR A 77 -11.28 -4.12 10.03
CA THR A 77 -10.90 -5.19 9.09
C THR A 77 -9.62 -4.87 8.33
N MET A 78 -9.43 -3.63 7.87
CA MET A 78 -8.22 -3.18 7.16
C MET A 78 -6.96 -3.37 8.01
N GLN A 79 -7.08 -3.14 9.32
CA GLN A 79 -5.98 -3.34 10.25
C GLN A 79 -5.75 -4.81 10.58
N GLU A 80 -6.81 -5.60 10.78
CA GLU A 80 -6.72 -7.02 11.16
C GLU A 80 -6.14 -7.89 10.04
N LEU A 81 -6.45 -7.55 8.79
CA LEU A 81 -5.99 -8.29 7.62
C LEU A 81 -4.73 -7.68 6.99
N HIS A 82 -4.09 -6.74 7.68
CA HIS A 82 -2.88 -6.04 7.23
C HIS A 82 -3.00 -5.38 5.83
N TYR A 83 -4.21 -5.04 5.41
CA TYR A 83 -4.45 -4.38 4.14
C TYR A 83 -3.84 -2.98 4.09
N THR A 84 -3.66 -2.32 5.24
CA THR A 84 -2.90 -1.06 5.31
C THR A 84 -1.45 -1.21 4.89
N LEU A 85 -0.76 -2.26 5.36
CA LEU A 85 0.60 -2.52 4.91
C LEU A 85 0.62 -2.88 3.41
N GLN A 86 -0.37 -3.65 2.95
CA GLN A 86 -0.49 -4.02 1.55
C GLN A 86 -0.60 -2.80 0.63
N TYR A 87 -1.57 -1.91 0.86
CA TYR A 87 -1.70 -0.74 -0.03
C TYR A 87 -0.56 0.26 0.14
N ALA A 88 0.09 0.33 1.31
CA ALA A 88 1.29 1.14 1.49
C ALA A 88 2.42 0.68 0.54
N LEU A 89 2.64 -0.64 0.45
CA LEU A 89 3.60 -1.24 -0.48
C LEU A 89 3.23 -0.96 -1.94
N TYR A 90 1.95 -1.10 -2.30
CA TYR A 90 1.45 -0.82 -3.65
C TYR A 90 1.58 0.66 -4.01
N THR A 91 1.32 1.55 -3.07
CA THR A 91 1.46 2.99 -3.26
C THR A 91 2.93 3.37 -3.49
N VAL A 92 3.87 2.75 -2.77
CA VAL A 92 5.32 2.96 -3.03
C VAL A 92 5.72 2.44 -4.41
N ALA A 93 5.25 1.26 -4.79
CA ALA A 93 5.54 0.69 -6.11
C ALA A 93 5.00 1.59 -7.23
N LEU A 94 3.74 2.04 -7.11
CA LEU A 94 3.14 2.98 -8.05
C LEU A 94 3.89 4.32 -8.06
N HIS A 95 4.22 4.87 -6.89
CA HIS A 95 4.95 6.14 -6.79
C HIS A 95 6.30 6.08 -7.53
N LYS A 96 7.05 4.98 -7.38
CA LYS A 96 8.31 4.74 -8.11
C LYS A 96 8.10 4.57 -9.61
N TYR A 97 7.03 3.89 -9.99
CA TYR A 97 6.69 3.71 -11.40
C TYR A 97 6.33 5.06 -12.05
N LEU A 98 5.43 5.83 -11.45
CA LEU A 98 4.98 7.11 -11.99
C LEU A 98 6.12 8.14 -12.04
N SER A 99 7.02 8.17 -11.04
CA SER A 99 8.16 9.09 -11.07
C SER A 99 9.15 8.83 -12.21
N GLN A 100 9.16 7.63 -12.78
CA GLN A 100 10.00 7.25 -13.92
C GLN A 100 9.31 7.46 -15.28
N HIS A 101 7.97 7.45 -15.32
CA HIS A 101 7.20 7.35 -16.57
C HIS A 101 6.29 8.56 -16.83
N VAL A 102 5.94 9.32 -15.80
CA VAL A 102 5.07 10.50 -15.91
C VAL A 102 5.92 11.76 -15.79
N PRO A 103 6.00 12.59 -16.85
CA PRO A 103 6.70 13.87 -16.79
C PRO A 103 6.14 14.76 -15.69
N GLU A 104 7.02 15.47 -14.98
CA GLU A 104 6.65 16.42 -13.91
C GLU A 104 5.79 15.81 -12.79
N TYR A 105 5.87 14.48 -12.60
CA TYR A 105 5.15 13.80 -11.53
C TYR A 105 5.48 14.37 -10.15
N SER A 106 4.43 14.68 -9.39
CA SER A 106 4.52 14.87 -7.94
C SER A 106 3.42 14.09 -7.24
N TYR A 107 3.75 13.46 -6.11
CA TYR A 107 2.78 12.65 -5.38
C TYR A 107 1.54 13.47 -4.98
N GLU A 108 1.75 14.68 -4.46
CA GLU A 108 0.68 15.58 -4.03
C GLU A 108 -0.33 15.93 -5.14
N ARG A 109 0.15 16.07 -6.38
CA ARG A 109 -0.71 16.47 -7.52
C ARG A 109 -1.30 15.28 -8.25
N CYS A 110 -0.50 14.23 -8.41
CA CYS A 110 -0.81 13.12 -9.30
C CYS A 110 -1.37 11.89 -8.57
N PHE A 111 -1.28 11.79 -7.24
CA PHE A 111 -1.85 10.64 -6.53
C PHE A 111 -3.24 10.96 -5.99
N GLY A 112 -4.21 10.10 -6.31
CA GLY A 112 -5.62 10.26 -6.01
C GLY A 112 -6.12 9.45 -4.81
N GLY A 113 -5.33 8.49 -4.32
CA GLY A 113 -5.67 7.68 -3.16
C GLY A 113 -5.88 6.20 -3.50
N VAL A 114 -6.26 5.44 -2.48
CA VAL A 114 -6.50 4.00 -2.55
C VAL A 114 -7.93 3.67 -2.20
N PHE A 115 -8.51 2.70 -2.89
CA PHE A 115 -9.85 2.18 -2.65
C PHE A 115 -9.82 0.67 -2.47
N TYR A 116 -10.37 0.21 -1.36
CA TYR A 116 -10.60 -1.21 -1.08
C TYR A 116 -12.10 -1.46 -1.12
N LEU A 117 -12.52 -2.27 -2.09
CA LEU A 117 -13.91 -2.49 -2.45
C LEU A 117 -14.37 -3.84 -1.89
N PHE A 118 -15.00 -3.82 -0.71
CA PHE A 118 -15.63 -4.97 -0.09
C PHE A 118 -16.99 -5.23 -0.74
N VAL A 119 -16.97 -5.92 -1.88
CA VAL A 119 -18.10 -6.02 -2.82
C VAL A 119 -19.39 -6.55 -2.21
N ARG A 120 -19.30 -7.39 -1.16
CA ARG A 120 -20.47 -7.93 -0.44
C ARG A 120 -21.24 -6.88 0.36
N GLY A 121 -20.58 -5.78 0.72
CA GLY A 121 -21.18 -4.66 1.43
C GLY A 121 -21.68 -3.54 0.54
N MET A 122 -21.37 -3.56 -0.76
CA MET A 122 -21.72 -2.48 -1.67
C MET A 122 -23.18 -2.61 -2.12
N THR A 123 -23.94 -1.53 -2.01
CA THR A 123 -25.31 -1.46 -2.53
C THR A 123 -25.68 -0.02 -2.90
N PRO A 124 -26.46 0.22 -3.97
CA PRO A 124 -26.86 1.58 -4.37
C PRO A 124 -27.63 2.37 -3.30
N GLU A 125 -28.35 1.67 -2.41
CA GLU A 125 -29.17 2.24 -1.35
C GLU A 125 -28.33 2.82 -0.20
N LEU A 126 -27.07 2.41 -0.07
CA LEU A 126 -26.13 2.87 0.94
C LEU A 126 -24.80 3.30 0.28
N PRO A 127 -24.77 4.49 -0.35
CA PRO A 127 -23.56 4.99 -1.00
C PRO A 127 -22.36 5.02 -0.03
N GLY A 128 -21.23 4.46 -0.47
CA GLY A 128 -20.00 4.38 0.32
C GLY A 128 -19.91 3.15 1.24
N ASN A 129 -21.00 2.40 1.47
CA ASN A 129 -20.93 1.17 2.24
C ASN A 129 -20.11 0.11 1.49
N GLY A 130 -19.30 -0.67 2.21
CA GLY A 130 -18.36 -1.61 1.59
C GLY A 130 -17.15 -0.93 0.91
N ILE A 131 -17.01 0.40 0.95
CA ILE A 131 -15.88 1.12 0.36
C ILE A 131 -14.99 1.67 1.46
N PHE A 132 -13.73 1.22 1.48
CA PHE A 132 -12.69 1.86 2.25
C PHE A 132 -11.86 2.76 1.33
N TYR A 133 -11.58 3.99 1.78
CA TYR A 133 -10.70 4.93 1.09
C TYR A 133 -9.61 5.40 2.04
N ASP A 134 -8.39 5.54 1.53
CA ASP A 134 -7.30 6.19 2.24
C ASP A 134 -6.38 6.97 1.30
N MET A 135 -5.63 7.91 1.88
CA MET A 135 -4.59 8.70 1.22
C MET A 135 -3.33 8.65 2.09
N PRO A 136 -2.41 7.71 1.84
CA PRO A 136 -1.13 7.64 2.54
C PRO A 136 -0.40 8.99 2.53
N PRO A 137 0.19 9.44 3.65
CA PRO A 137 0.95 10.68 3.66
C PRO A 137 2.14 10.62 2.70
N GLN A 138 2.39 11.70 1.95
CA GLN A 138 3.55 11.79 1.06
C GLN A 138 4.86 11.50 1.79
N SER A 139 5.04 12.08 2.98
CA SER A 139 6.24 11.90 3.78
C SER A 139 6.48 10.43 4.17
N PHE A 140 5.40 9.68 4.41
CA PHE A 140 5.47 8.24 4.64
C PHE A 140 5.89 7.50 3.35
N ILE A 141 5.26 7.80 2.21
CA ILE A 141 5.56 7.15 0.93
C ILE A 141 7.01 7.40 0.49
N GLU A 142 7.50 8.62 0.62
CA GLU A 142 8.88 8.98 0.28
C GLU A 142 9.89 8.29 1.21
N ALA A 143 9.62 8.26 2.52
CA ALA A 143 10.47 7.57 3.47
C ALA A 143 10.48 6.05 3.23
N PHE A 144 9.32 5.48 2.87
CA PHE A 144 9.21 4.06 2.54
C PHE A 144 9.91 3.71 1.21
N ALA A 145 9.80 4.58 0.20
CA ALA A 145 10.50 4.42 -1.07
C ALA A 145 12.02 4.35 -0.86
N LYS A 146 12.58 5.26 -0.04
CA LYS A 146 14.00 5.25 0.36
C LYS A 146 14.38 3.99 1.13
N LEU A 147 13.55 3.57 2.10
CA LEU A 147 13.79 2.36 2.88
C LEU A 147 13.91 1.11 2.01
N THR A 148 13.14 1.05 0.91
CA THR A 148 13.12 -0.08 -0.02
C THR A 148 14.18 0.01 -1.11
N GLU A 149 14.78 1.18 -1.37
CA GLU A 149 15.93 1.35 -2.29
C GLU A 149 17.24 0.83 -1.72
N VAL A 150 17.44 0.93 -0.40
CA VAL A 150 18.69 0.57 0.30
C VAL A 150 19.02 -0.94 0.26
N ASN A 151 18.23 -1.78 -0.42
CA ASN A 151 18.53 -3.21 -0.64
C ASN A 151 18.78 -3.59 -2.12
N LEU A 152 18.94 -2.61 -3.02
CA LEU A 152 19.28 -2.86 -4.42
C LEU A 152 20.77 -2.58 -4.67
N SER A 153 21.66 -3.45 -4.19
CA SER A 153 22.97 -3.62 -4.82
C SER A 153 22.74 -4.46 -6.07
N VAL A 154 22.72 -3.81 -7.24
CA VAL A 154 22.83 -4.51 -8.52
C VAL A 154 24.22 -5.16 -8.54
N PRO A 155 24.35 -6.49 -8.67
CA PRO A 155 25.66 -7.08 -8.96
C PRO A 155 26.09 -6.55 -10.32
N GLU A 156 27.29 -5.98 -10.42
CA GLU A 156 27.92 -5.70 -11.71
C GLU A 156 27.90 -7.00 -12.53
N SER A 157 27.13 -7.02 -13.62
CA SER A 157 27.13 -8.14 -14.54
C SER A 157 28.51 -8.23 -15.18
N GLY A 158 29.31 -9.18 -14.73
CA GLY A 158 30.52 -9.62 -15.41
C GLY A 158 30.17 -10.28 -16.74
N TYR A 159 29.92 -9.47 -17.77
CA TYR A 159 30.04 -9.92 -19.16
C TYR A 159 31.48 -9.68 -19.60
N ASN A 160 32.30 -10.71 -19.40
CA ASN A 160 33.59 -10.83 -20.07
C ASN A 160 33.36 -10.84 -21.59
N LYS A 161 34.00 -9.89 -22.28
CA LYS A 161 34.34 -10.02 -23.70
C LYS A 161 35.14 -11.31 -23.88
N ALA A 162 34.55 -12.27 -24.58
CA ALA A 162 35.29 -13.30 -25.29
C ALA A 162 34.42 -13.74 -26.48
N ILE A 163 34.78 -13.31 -27.68
CA ILE A 163 35.28 -14.19 -28.75
C ILE A 163 35.74 -13.26 -29.90
N SER A 164 36.88 -13.66 -30.44
CA SER A 164 37.67 -13.14 -31.56
C SER A 164 36.90 -12.77 -32.81
#